data_AF-X1KX82-F1
#
_entry.id   AF-X1KX82-F1
#
_cell.length_a   1.000
_cell.length_b   1.000
_cell.length_c   1.000
_cell.angle_alpha   90.00
_cell.angle_beta   90.00
_cell.angle_gamma   90.00
#
_symmetry.space_group_name_H-M   'P 1'
#
loop_
_entity.id
_entity.type
_entity.pdbx_description
1 polymer ?
#
loop_
_entity_poly.entity_id
_entity_poly.type
_entity_poly.pdbx_seq_one_letter_code
_entity_poly.pdbx_strand_id
1 'polypeptide(L)' 'YGFSATTVMLTRRRISAIEWWSGYHPGICWDEFPEAAYLKAHVVALPLHHELGREDMAYIASTVCEVLA' A
#
# COMPACT_ATOMS: atom_id res chain seq x y z
N TYR A 1 -4.44 -2.78 -14.66
CA TYR A 1 -3.77 -1.92 -13.67
C TYR A 1 -4.78 -0.90 -13.17
N GLY A 2 -5.34 -1.13 -11.99
CA GLY A 2 -6.26 -0.21 -11.33
C GLY A 2 -5.84 -0.10 -9.88
N PHE A 3 -5.98 1.09 -9.29
CA PHE A 3 -5.68 1.27 -7.87
C PHE A 3 -6.70 0.54 -7.02
N SER A 4 -6.25 -0.13 -5.96
CA SER A 4 -7.11 -0.68 -4.92
C SER A 4 -7.95 0.42 -4.27
N ALA A 5 -9.13 0.04 -3.77
CA ALA A 5 -10.02 0.96 -3.04
C ALA A 5 -9.29 1.63 -1.87
N THR A 6 -8.45 0.89 -1.14
CA THR A 6 -7.60 1.39 -0.06
C THR A 6 -6.67 2.51 -0.53
N THR A 7 -5.93 2.29 -1.62
CA THR A 7 -5.00 3.30 -2.16
C THR A 7 -5.74 4.56 -2.62
N VAL A 8 -6.92 4.41 -3.22
CA VAL A 8 -7.78 5.54 -3.61
C VAL A 8 -8.25 6.33 -2.40
N MET A 9 -8.70 5.67 -1.34
CA MET A 9 -9.17 6.32 -0.11
C MET A 9 -8.06 7.08 0.60
N LEU A 10 -6.87 6.48 0.72
CA LEU A 10 -5.70 7.14 1.30
C LEU A 10 -5.25 8.35 0.47
N THR A 11 -5.24 8.22 -0.85
CA THR A 11 -4.86 9.32 -1.76
C THR A 11 -5.81 10.51 -1.64
N ARG A 12 -7.12 10.26 -1.51
CA ARG A 12 -8.12 11.32 -1.28
C ARG A 12 -7.88 12.08 0.04
N ARG A 13 -7.26 11.43 1.01
CA ARG A 13 -6.84 12.00 2.30
C ARG A 13 -5.39 12.52 2.27
N ARG A 14 -4.84 12.78 1.07
CA ARG A 14 -3.49 13.32 0.86
C ARG A 14 -2.35 12.41 1.35
N ILE A 15 -2.61 11.12 1.55
CA ILE A 15 -1.58 10.13 1.83
C ILE A 15 -1.25 9.41 0.52
N SER A 16 -0.04 9.63 0.01
CA SER A 16 0.44 9.04 -1.24
C SER A 16 0.85 7.58 -1.08
N ALA A 17 -0.13 6.73 -0.77
CA ALA A 17 0.06 5.29 -0.69
C ALA A 17 0.20 4.67 -2.09
N ILE A 18 0.98 3.59 -2.20
CA ILE A 18 1.15 2.85 -3.46
C ILE A 18 0.99 1.35 -3.23
N GLU A 19 0.48 0.64 -4.23
CA GLU A 19 0.52 -0.83 -4.22
C GLU A 19 1.98 -1.28 -4.32
N TRP A 20 2.46 -1.97 -3.28
CA TRP A 20 3.89 -2.28 -3.18
C TRP A 20 4.26 -3.40 -4.14
N TRP A 21 5.15 -3.10 -5.09
CA TRP A 21 5.58 -4.02 -6.13
C TRP A 21 4.39 -4.62 -6.90
N SER A 22 3.44 -3.80 -7.33
CA SER A 22 2.29 -4.28 -8.12
C SER A 22 2.71 -4.88 -9.47
N GLY A 23 1.89 -5.80 -9.97
CA GLY A 23 2.08 -6.46 -11.26
C GLY A 23 2.88 -7.76 -11.20
N TYR A 24 2.65 -8.63 -12.18
CA TYR A 24 3.22 -9.97 -12.26
C TYR A 24 4.05 -10.09 -13.54
N HIS A 25 5.32 -10.49 -13.42
CA HIS A 25 6.15 -10.72 -14.59
C HIS A 25 5.69 -12.01 -15.30
N PRO A 26 5.39 -11.99 -16.61
CA PRO A 26 4.76 -13.12 -17.31
C PRO A 26 5.66 -14.35 -17.45
N GLY A 27 6.98 -14.18 -17.35
CA GLY A 27 7.94 -15.29 -17.41
C GLY A 27 8.14 -16.05 -16.09
N ILE A 28 7.42 -15.70 -15.03
CA ILE A 28 7.52 -16.35 -13.71
C ILE A 28 6.28 -17.20 -13.48
N CYS A 29 6.47 -18.46 -13.06
CA CYS A 29 5.38 -19.31 -12.57
C CYS A 29 5.03 -18.90 -11.13
N TRP A 30 4.08 -18.00 -10.97
CA TRP A 30 3.76 -17.42 -9.65
C TRP A 30 3.11 -18.41 -8.67
N ASP A 31 2.56 -19.51 -9.17
CA ASP A 31 2.02 -20.60 -8.35
C ASP A 31 3.12 -21.29 -7.51
N GLU A 32 4.39 -21.18 -7.92
CA GLU A 32 5.55 -21.67 -7.15
C GLU A 32 5.95 -20.72 -6.00
N PHE A 33 5.41 -19.50 -5.96
CA PHE A 33 5.75 -18.46 -4.98
C PHE A 33 4.49 -17.87 -4.32
N PRO A 34 3.67 -18.69 -3.64
CA PRO A 34 2.37 -18.28 -3.13
C PRO A 34 2.47 -17.14 -2.10
N GLU A 35 3.48 -17.12 -1.23
CA GLU A 35 3.65 -16.01 -0.28
C GLU A 35 3.99 -14.70 -0.99
N ALA A 36 4.86 -14.75 -2.00
CA ALA A 36 5.25 -13.56 -2.75
C ALA A 36 4.05 -13.01 -3.55
N ALA A 37 3.27 -13.90 -4.18
CA ALA A 37 2.04 -13.53 -4.87
C ALA A 37 1.03 -12.90 -3.90
N TYR A 38 0.84 -13.50 -2.72
CA TYR A 38 -0.02 -12.96 -1.67
C TYR A 38 0.41 -11.53 -1.27
N LEU A 39 1.69 -11.32 -0.97
CA LEU A 39 2.20 -10.01 -0.55
C LEU A 39 2.03 -8.95 -1.65
N LYS A 40 2.32 -9.28 -2.91
CA LYS A 40 2.14 -8.36 -4.04
C LYS A 40 0.68 -7.92 -4.23
N ALA A 41 -0.28 -8.75 -3.84
CA ALA A 41 -1.70 -8.45 -3.95
C ALA A 41 -2.27 -7.70 -2.73
N HIS A 42 -1.64 -7.82 -1.55
CA HIS A 42 -2.24 -7.37 -0.28
C HIS A 42 -1.41 -6.31 0.47
N VAL A 43 -0.21 -5.97 -0.01
CA VAL A 43 0.65 -4.96 0.64
C VAL A 43 0.55 -3.61 -0.06
N VAL A 44 0.30 -2.59 0.75
CA VAL A 44 0.36 -1.18 0.35
C VAL A 44 1.52 -0.52 1.10
N ALA A 45 2.33 0.25 0.40
CA ALA A 45 3.39 1.06 0.99
C ALA A 45 2.85 2.45 1.35
N LEU A 46 3.17 2.89 2.56
CA LEU A 46 2.84 4.20 3.10
C LEU A 46 4.05 5.13 2.97
N PRO A 47 3.84 6.46 2.89
CA PRO A 47 4.94 7.41 2.89
C PRO A 47 5.71 7.35 4.21
N LEU A 48 7.02 7.17 4.11
CA LEU A 48 7.95 7.27 5.23
C LEU A 48 9.14 8.08 4.76
N HIS A 49 9.27 9.30 5.28
CA HIS A 49 10.37 10.21 4.97
C HIS A 49 10.91 10.81 6.27
N HIS A 50 12.19 11.15 6.30
CA HIS A 50 12.85 11.67 7.51
C HIS A 50 12.34 13.06 7.93
N GLU A 51 11.64 13.76 7.03
CA GLU A 51 10.98 15.03 7.32
C GLU A 51 9.56 14.87 7.89
N LEU A 52 9.01 13.65 7.93
CA LEU A 52 7.73 13.40 8.58
C LEU A 52 7.91 13.49 10.09
N GLY A 53 7.20 14.44 10.69
CA GLY A 53 7.16 14.61 12.13
C GLY A 53 6.22 13.62 12.80
N ARG A 54 6.15 13.71 14.13
CA ARG A 54 5.24 12.90 14.94
C ARG A 54 3.78 13.07 14.53
N GLU A 55 3.37 14.30 14.23
CA GLU A 55 1.98 14.62 13.87
C GLU A 55 1.60 14.03 12.51
N ASP A 56 2.50 14.09 11.52
CA ASP A 56 2.31 13.45 10.22
C ASP A 56 2.15 11.94 10.36
N MET A 57 3.02 11.31 11.16
CA MET A 57 2.95 9.87 11.42
C MET A 57 1.66 9.47 12.16
N ALA A 58 1.20 10.29 13.11
CA ALA A 58 -0.07 10.07 13.79
C ALA A 58 -1.26 10.19 12.84
N TYR A 59 -1.26 11.19 11.96
CA TYR A 59 -2.29 11.38 10.95
C TYR A 59 -2.35 10.20 9.97
N ILE A 60 -1.19 9.71 9.50
CA ILE A 60 -1.12 8.55 8.62
C ILE A 60 -1.70 7.32 9.33
N ALA A 61 -1.28 7.06 10.58
CA ALA A 61 -1.75 5.91 11.33
C ALA A 61 -3.26 5.93 11.59
N SER A 62 -3.81 7.06 12.05
CA SER A 62 -5.26 7.18 12.30
C SER A 62 -6.07 7.01 11.02
N THR A 63 -5.60 7.62 9.92
CA THR A 63 -6.24 7.53 8.62
C THR A 63 -6.27 6.10 8.08
N VAL A 64 -5.18 5.33 8.28
CA VAL A 64 -5.12 3.92 7.89
C VAL A 64 -6.10 3.10 8.71
N CYS A 65 -6.14 3.28 10.04
CA CYS A 65 -7.10 2.58 10.90
C CYS A 65 -8.56 2.84 10.47
N GLU A 66 -8.89 4.07 10.11
CA GLU A 66 -10.24 4.41 9.63
C GLU A 66 -10.60 3.79 8.27
N VAL A 67 -9.62 3.63 7.36
CA VAL A 67 -9.86 3.03 6.03
C VAL A 67 -9.96 1.51 6.09
N LEU A 68 -9.32 0.89 7.09
CA LEU A 68 -9.28 -0.57 7.26
C LEU A 68 -10.31 -1.12 8.25
N ALA A 69 -11.03 -0.26 8.98
CA ALA A 69 -12.13 -0.64 9.86
C ALA A 69 -13.38 -1.05 9.07
#